data_AF-A0A6I6JDL4-F1
#
_entry.id   AF-A0A6I6JDL4-F1
#
_cell.length_a   1.000
_cell.length_b   1.000
_cell.length_c   1.000
_cell.angle_alpha   90.00
_cell.angle_beta   90.00
_cell.angle_gamma   90.00
#
_symmetry.space_group_name_H-M   'P 1'
#
loop_
_entity.id
_entity.type
_entity.pdbx_description
1 polymer ?
#
loop_
_entity_poly.entity_id
_entity_poly.type
_entity_poly.pdbx_seq_one_letter_code
_entity_poly.pdbx_strand_id
1 'polypeptide(L)'
;MRYKLQMMDTDFGVGMFAAMPDVNLSFNEMADHLRKHPMDDYMHEFVLQGFKDFRTRKLQKLINEVMKDKGQSDPVLTAVMYEACICHDRQRQLLPLFDGLDPATLLEHTPAIHIRSRLREDQARHTAWIRLFGKNIFAMKALPRPEDAGLEAVISEEELALPEAVDASTIRQSLDGELPPPKARRPLEETIAHAFAALDKADAFLGPVMEHKASLSPIASLRHWMVKTRTVSGSMGNSLEGIQTSYGRGLSRAQADASCSMEMAERFSSYASFGKKGIVGYARDYPLIHASYDELDAEAINPADVRLEVPYAGQKLHWFEGHAPDGKGGIKPILIPAQFVFLFCNLDEPSLFSALGSTGLASGNTMAEAKVSALTEVIERDSDATVLFDPERCFRVETDDPAIAPLLAGYKEDGIDVWFLDVTTELGVPCYKSVVLGRHGDVNKGGGCGLNGKSALVSAMTETAYPYPGPKSGPAPEGLPVRRLEYLPDYSTGSAEGDVMVLEKTLMTNGYTPAYADLTRKDLNIPVTRAIVPGLEIISDFDHYSRVSPRLFRNYLTMFK
;
A
#
# COMPACT_ATOMS: atom_id res chain seq x y z
N MET A 1 -18.07 7.63 -18.80
CA MET A 1 -16.85 7.24 -19.54
C MET A 1 -16.57 5.76 -19.33
N ARG A 2 -15.98 5.05 -20.29
CA ARG A 2 -15.50 3.67 -20.08
C ARG A 2 -13.97 3.69 -20.03
N TYR A 3 -13.40 2.99 -19.06
CA TYR A 3 -11.97 2.90 -18.85
C TYR A 3 -11.52 1.44 -18.87
N LYS A 4 -10.29 1.25 -19.34
CA LYS A 4 -9.54 0.01 -19.28
C LYS A 4 -8.37 0.17 -18.33
N LEU A 5 -8.24 -0.75 -17.38
CA LEU A 5 -7.10 -0.87 -16.51
C LEU A 5 -5.96 -1.55 -17.28
N GLN A 6 -4.85 -0.83 -17.49
CA GLN A 6 -3.71 -1.31 -18.24
C GLN A 6 -2.45 -1.29 -17.38
N MET A 7 -1.64 -2.34 -17.48
CA MET A 7 -0.32 -2.38 -16.85
C MET A 7 0.62 -1.47 -17.63
N MET A 8 1.22 -0.50 -16.94
CA MET A 8 2.10 0.50 -17.51
C MET A 8 3.57 0.12 -17.33
N ASP A 9 3.91 -0.44 -16.16
CA ASP A 9 5.28 -0.84 -15.81
C ASP A 9 5.25 -1.90 -14.69
N THR A 10 6.43 -2.40 -14.31
CA THR A 10 6.64 -3.21 -13.10
C THR A 10 7.81 -2.62 -12.32
N ASP A 11 7.58 -2.16 -11.10
CA ASP A 11 8.60 -1.60 -10.23
C ASP A 11 8.77 -2.46 -8.96
N PHE A 12 10.00 -2.80 -8.61
CA PHE A 12 10.35 -3.72 -7.50
C PHE A 12 9.51 -5.03 -7.43
N GLY A 13 9.02 -5.52 -8.57
CA GLY A 13 8.18 -6.73 -8.64
C GLY A 13 6.68 -6.48 -8.46
N VAL A 14 6.25 -5.22 -8.32
CA VAL A 14 4.85 -4.78 -8.22
C VAL A 14 4.41 -4.18 -9.56
N GLY A 15 3.25 -4.60 -10.06
CA GLY A 15 2.70 -4.05 -11.31
C GLY A 15 2.09 -2.66 -11.09
N MET A 16 2.49 -1.69 -11.92
CA MET A 16 1.91 -0.35 -11.94
C MET A 16 0.81 -0.28 -13.00
N PHE A 17 -0.40 0.14 -12.62
CA PHE A 17 -1.55 0.17 -13.52
C PHE A 17 -2.14 1.58 -13.63
N ALA A 18 -2.72 1.88 -14.80
CA ALA A 18 -3.45 3.11 -15.05
C ALA A 18 -4.80 2.84 -15.70
N ALA A 19 -5.80 3.67 -15.38
CA ALA A 19 -7.10 3.65 -16.02
C ALA A 19 -7.08 4.53 -17.29
N MET A 20 -7.29 3.89 -18.44
CA MET A 20 -7.17 4.52 -19.77
C MET A 20 -8.54 4.56 -20.45
N PRO A 21 -8.96 5.65 -21.12
CA PRO A 21 -10.20 5.64 -21.89
C PRO A 21 -10.24 4.48 -22.90
N ASP A 22 -11.35 3.74 -22.94
CA ASP A 22 -11.53 2.59 -23.85
C ASP A 22 -11.67 3.01 -25.34
N VAL A 23 -11.85 4.30 -25.59
CA VAL A 23 -11.95 4.87 -26.93
C VAL A 23 -10.85 5.92 -27.13
N ASN A 24 -10.37 6.03 -28.37
CA ASN A 24 -9.46 7.10 -28.74
C ASN A 24 -10.21 8.43 -28.75
N LEU A 25 -9.92 9.30 -27.78
CA LEU A 25 -10.47 10.64 -27.69
C LEU A 25 -9.49 11.67 -28.27
N SER A 26 -10.03 12.67 -28.96
CA SER A 26 -9.28 13.88 -29.27
C SER A 26 -9.05 14.71 -28.00
N PHE A 27 -8.05 15.59 -28.04
CA PHE A 27 -7.78 16.50 -26.92
C PHE A 27 -9.00 17.37 -26.55
N ASN A 28 -9.78 17.82 -27.54
CA ASN A 28 -10.96 18.63 -27.26
C ASN A 28 -12.06 17.83 -26.57
N GLU A 29 -12.26 16.56 -26.94
CA GLU A 29 -13.23 15.70 -26.26
C GLU A 29 -12.81 15.41 -24.81
N MET A 30 -11.52 15.22 -24.55
CA MET A 30 -10.99 15.06 -23.19
C MET A 30 -11.14 16.34 -22.37
N ALA A 31 -10.81 17.50 -22.95
CA ALA A 31 -10.99 18.80 -22.30
C ALA A 31 -12.47 19.07 -21.96
N ASP A 32 -13.38 18.81 -22.90
CA ASP A 32 -14.83 18.97 -22.68
C ASP A 32 -15.37 18.00 -21.63
N HIS A 33 -14.77 16.81 -21.51
CA HIS A 33 -15.09 15.87 -20.44
C HIS A 33 -14.63 16.40 -19.08
N LEU A 34 -13.37 16.82 -18.95
CA LEU A 34 -12.83 17.35 -17.68
C LEU A 34 -13.59 18.61 -17.23
N ARG A 35 -13.95 19.51 -18.14
CA ARG A 35 -14.77 20.69 -17.79
C ARG A 35 -16.13 20.33 -17.18
N LYS A 36 -16.69 19.17 -17.53
CA LYS A 36 -17.96 18.65 -16.98
C LYS A 36 -17.76 17.83 -15.71
N HIS A 37 -16.64 17.13 -15.61
CA HIS A 37 -16.30 16.20 -14.54
C HIS A 37 -14.86 16.47 -14.06
N PRO A 38 -14.61 17.60 -13.39
CA PRO A 38 -13.25 18.01 -13.04
C PRO A 38 -12.59 17.07 -12.04
N MET A 39 -13.36 16.28 -11.29
CA MET A 39 -12.86 15.31 -10.32
C MET A 39 -12.83 13.87 -10.88
N ASP A 40 -12.94 13.69 -12.20
CA ASP A 40 -12.68 12.39 -12.83
C ASP A 40 -11.17 12.13 -12.89
N ASP A 41 -10.65 11.56 -11.80
CA ASP A 41 -9.23 11.29 -11.57
C ASP A 41 -8.59 10.51 -12.73
N TYR A 42 -9.31 9.54 -13.30
CA TYR A 42 -8.79 8.74 -14.40
C TYR A 42 -8.58 9.55 -15.69
N MET A 43 -9.55 10.39 -16.08
CA MET A 43 -9.37 11.26 -17.25
C MET A 43 -8.29 12.30 -16.99
N HIS A 44 -8.25 12.82 -15.77
CA HIS A 44 -7.29 13.83 -15.35
C HIS A 44 -5.86 13.31 -15.49
N GLU A 45 -5.57 12.15 -14.90
CA GLU A 45 -4.27 11.49 -15.03
C GLU A 45 -3.96 11.11 -16.48
N PHE A 46 -4.92 10.59 -17.25
CA PHE A 46 -4.69 10.26 -18.66
C PHE A 46 -4.25 11.49 -19.48
N VAL A 47 -4.92 12.64 -19.28
CA VAL A 47 -4.56 13.90 -19.94
C VAL A 47 -3.21 14.41 -19.44
N LEU A 48 -2.99 14.39 -18.13
CA LEU A 48 -1.73 14.83 -17.51
C LEU A 48 -0.53 14.05 -18.05
N GLN A 49 -0.60 12.71 -18.06
CA GLN A 49 0.46 11.86 -18.58
C GLN A 49 0.64 12.06 -20.09
N GLY A 50 -0.44 12.30 -20.84
CA GLY A 50 -0.36 12.62 -22.27
C GLY A 50 0.45 13.88 -22.60
N PHE A 51 0.54 14.85 -21.69
CA PHE A 51 1.35 16.06 -21.90
C PHE A 51 2.86 15.80 -21.90
N LYS A 52 3.34 14.66 -21.38
CA LYS A 52 4.74 14.24 -21.49
C LYS A 52 5.20 14.17 -22.96
N ASP A 53 4.30 13.71 -23.83
CA ASP A 53 4.58 13.50 -25.26
C ASP A 53 4.19 14.69 -26.14
N PHE A 54 3.48 15.68 -25.60
CA PHE A 54 3.14 16.89 -26.33
C PHE A 54 4.39 17.67 -26.74
N ARG A 55 4.39 18.15 -27.99
CA ARG A 55 5.37 19.16 -28.42
C ARG A 55 5.21 20.39 -27.53
N THR A 56 6.29 20.84 -26.89
CA THR A 56 6.30 21.99 -25.99
C THR A 56 5.64 23.24 -26.60
N ARG A 57 5.89 23.52 -27.90
CA ARG A 57 5.22 24.64 -28.60
C ARG A 57 3.69 24.51 -28.70
N LYS A 58 3.17 23.28 -28.75
CA LYS A 58 1.72 23.02 -28.77
C LYS A 58 1.12 23.32 -27.39
N LEU A 59 1.74 22.80 -26.33
CA LEU A 59 1.31 23.06 -24.95
C LEU A 59 1.41 24.56 -24.61
N GLN A 60 2.51 25.22 -24.99
CA GLN A 60 2.68 26.67 -24.83
C GLN A 60 1.53 27.49 -25.45
N LYS A 61 1.05 27.12 -26.64
CA LYS A 61 -0.09 27.82 -27.28
C LYS A 61 -1.37 27.68 -26.46
N LEU A 62 -1.63 26.50 -25.93
CA LEU A 62 -2.80 26.23 -25.09
C LEU A 62 -2.71 26.99 -23.76
N ILE A 63 -1.54 26.99 -23.11
CA ILE A 63 -1.30 27.76 -21.89
C ILE A 63 -1.54 29.25 -22.14
N ASN A 64 -0.98 29.81 -23.22
CA ASN A 64 -1.21 31.21 -23.58
C ASN A 64 -2.69 31.54 -23.83
N GLU A 65 -3.50 30.56 -24.23
CA GLU A 65 -4.93 30.75 -24.45
C GLU A 65 -5.70 30.81 -23.13
N VAL A 66 -5.51 29.82 -22.25
CA VAL A 66 -6.19 29.78 -20.94
C VAL A 66 -5.68 30.86 -19.99
N MET A 67 -4.44 31.33 -20.15
CA MET A 67 -3.87 32.38 -19.33
C MET A 67 -4.23 33.81 -19.76
N LYS A 68 -5.03 34.02 -20.82
CA LYS A 68 -5.47 35.36 -21.26
C LYS A 68 -6.18 36.15 -20.16
N ASP A 69 -6.94 35.46 -19.32
CA ASP A 69 -7.64 36.01 -18.15
C ASP A 69 -7.18 35.33 -16.85
N LYS A 70 -5.93 34.86 -16.83
CA LYS A 70 -5.33 34.14 -15.70
C LYS A 70 -6.11 32.89 -15.30
N GLY A 71 -6.59 32.11 -16.27
CA GLY A 71 -7.26 30.84 -16.04
C GLY A 71 -8.71 30.95 -15.57
N GLN A 72 -9.28 32.15 -15.46
CA GLN A 72 -10.65 32.34 -14.98
C GLN A 72 -11.70 31.73 -15.91
N SER A 73 -11.46 31.80 -17.23
CA SER A 73 -12.37 31.24 -18.23
C SER A 73 -12.36 29.71 -18.30
N ASP A 74 -11.25 29.07 -17.92
CA ASP A 74 -11.09 27.62 -17.97
C ASP A 74 -10.12 27.13 -16.88
N PRO A 75 -10.55 27.17 -15.61
CA PRO A 75 -9.67 26.84 -14.50
C PRO A 75 -9.30 25.35 -14.47
N VAL A 76 -10.16 24.48 -14.99
CA VAL A 76 -9.91 23.03 -15.08
C VAL A 76 -8.75 22.75 -16.04
N LEU A 77 -8.80 23.31 -17.25
CA LEU A 77 -7.73 23.10 -18.22
C LEU A 77 -6.43 23.82 -17.80
N THR A 78 -6.56 24.96 -17.12
CA THR A 78 -5.43 25.66 -16.49
C THR A 78 -4.77 24.77 -15.44
N ALA A 79 -5.54 24.09 -14.58
CA ALA A 79 -5.03 23.21 -13.53
C ALA A 79 -4.18 22.06 -14.10
N VAL A 80 -4.74 21.27 -15.01
CA VAL A 80 -4.01 20.11 -15.58
C VAL A 80 -2.78 20.52 -16.40
N MET A 81 -2.79 21.70 -17.04
CA MET A 81 -1.61 22.24 -17.74
C MET A 81 -0.55 22.76 -16.78
N TYR A 82 -0.94 23.40 -15.68
CA TYR A 82 -0.03 23.81 -14.62
C TYR A 82 0.64 22.58 -13.99
N GLU A 83 -0.15 21.55 -13.70
CA GLU A 83 0.32 20.25 -13.21
C GLU A 83 1.29 19.58 -14.18
N ALA A 84 0.99 19.60 -15.48
CA ALA A 84 1.92 19.09 -16.48
C ALA A 84 3.29 19.78 -16.44
N CYS A 85 3.32 21.09 -16.13
CA CYS A 85 4.56 21.84 -16.02
C CYS A 85 5.33 21.54 -14.72
N ILE A 86 4.67 21.14 -13.63
CA ILE A 86 5.36 20.73 -12.39
C ILE A 86 5.78 19.25 -12.41
N CYS A 87 5.00 18.37 -13.02
CA CYS A 87 5.23 16.92 -13.04
C CYS A 87 6.18 16.47 -14.16
N HIS A 88 6.17 17.13 -15.33
CA HIS A 88 7.00 16.72 -16.47
C HIS A 88 8.18 17.66 -16.68
N ASP A 89 9.40 17.16 -16.45
CA ASP A 89 10.66 17.92 -16.61
C ASP A 89 10.75 18.68 -17.95
N ARG A 90 10.30 18.05 -19.04
CA ARG A 90 10.30 18.64 -20.39
C ARG A 90 9.47 19.92 -20.49
N GLN A 91 8.36 19.98 -19.76
CA GLN A 91 7.41 21.09 -19.81
C GLN A 91 7.64 22.13 -18.71
N ARG A 92 8.52 21.86 -17.73
CA ARG A 92 8.85 22.77 -16.62
C ARG A 92 9.24 24.19 -17.06
N GLN A 93 9.90 24.31 -18.21
CA GLN A 93 10.26 25.61 -18.80
C GLN A 93 9.06 26.52 -19.14
N LEU A 94 7.84 25.98 -19.16
CA LEU A 94 6.61 26.71 -19.42
C LEU A 94 5.97 27.29 -18.15
N LEU A 95 6.45 26.94 -16.95
CA LEU A 95 5.93 27.50 -15.69
C LEU A 95 5.84 29.04 -15.66
N PRO A 96 6.81 29.81 -16.18
CA PRO A 96 6.72 31.27 -16.21
C PRO A 96 5.52 31.83 -17.00
N LEU A 97 4.87 31.02 -17.85
CA LEU A 97 3.65 31.45 -18.56
C LEU A 97 2.44 31.54 -17.64
N PHE A 98 2.53 31.00 -16.42
CA PHE A 98 1.51 31.11 -15.39
C PHE A 98 1.75 32.30 -14.43
N ASP A 99 2.70 33.19 -14.72
CA ASP A 99 3.00 34.34 -13.87
C ASP A 99 1.74 35.20 -13.61
N GLY A 100 1.48 35.48 -12.34
CA GLY A 100 0.33 36.28 -11.90
C GLY A 100 -0.98 35.49 -11.69
N LEU A 101 -0.98 34.17 -11.89
CA LEU A 101 -1.97 33.23 -11.35
C LEU A 101 -1.57 32.83 -9.93
N ASP A 102 -2.55 32.76 -9.03
CA ASP A 102 -2.40 32.11 -7.73
C ASP A 102 -2.79 30.62 -7.89
N PRO A 103 -1.86 29.66 -7.79
CA PRO A 103 -2.17 28.24 -7.98
C PRO A 103 -3.16 27.69 -6.94
N ALA A 104 -3.33 28.34 -5.78
CA ALA A 104 -4.32 27.92 -4.80
C ALA A 104 -5.76 28.00 -5.34
N THR A 105 -6.02 28.91 -6.28
CA THR A 105 -7.32 29.04 -6.96
C THR A 105 -7.67 27.84 -7.85
N LEU A 106 -6.69 27.01 -8.21
CA LEU A 106 -6.89 25.82 -9.03
C LEU A 106 -7.30 24.59 -8.23
N LEU A 107 -7.16 24.60 -6.90
CA LEU A 107 -7.33 23.42 -6.04
C LEU A 107 -8.75 22.83 -6.06
N GLU A 108 -9.77 23.65 -6.36
CA GLU A 108 -11.15 23.20 -6.51
C GLU A 108 -11.45 22.62 -7.91
N HIS A 109 -10.47 22.62 -8.80
CA HIS A 109 -10.61 22.27 -10.21
C HIS A 109 -9.69 21.12 -10.66
N THR A 110 -9.05 20.44 -9.71
CA THR A 110 -8.22 19.26 -9.94
C THR A 110 -8.46 18.22 -8.84
N PRO A 111 -8.52 16.92 -9.16
CA PRO A 111 -8.57 15.87 -8.16
C PRO A 111 -7.18 15.66 -7.54
N ALA A 112 -6.11 15.88 -8.31
CA ALA A 112 -4.75 15.47 -7.98
C ALA A 112 -4.12 16.27 -6.83
N ILE A 113 -3.15 15.66 -6.15
CA ILE A 113 -2.41 16.27 -5.04
C ILE A 113 -1.27 17.19 -5.50
N HIS A 114 -0.97 17.24 -6.79
CA HIS A 114 0.28 17.80 -7.31
C HIS A 114 0.47 19.28 -6.96
N ILE A 115 -0.58 20.09 -7.16
CA ILE A 115 -0.56 21.51 -6.80
C ILE A 115 -0.45 21.66 -5.27
N ARG A 116 -1.20 20.87 -4.49
CA ARG A 116 -1.14 20.88 -3.01
C ARG A 116 0.27 20.59 -2.51
N SER A 117 0.95 19.59 -3.08
CA SER A 117 2.34 19.26 -2.73
C SER A 117 3.30 20.36 -3.16
N ARG A 118 3.13 20.94 -4.36
CA ARG A 118 4.00 22.02 -4.84
C ARG A 118 3.93 23.28 -3.98
N LEU A 119 2.76 23.60 -3.44
CA LEU A 119 2.51 24.76 -2.59
C LEU A 119 3.13 24.64 -1.19
N ARG A 120 3.59 23.45 -0.79
CA ARG A 120 4.29 23.24 0.47
C ARG A 120 5.70 23.84 0.42
N GLU A 121 5.97 24.83 1.27
CA GLU A 121 7.28 25.50 1.36
C GLU A 121 8.43 24.53 1.67
N ASP A 122 8.14 23.49 2.44
CA ASP A 122 9.10 22.51 2.92
C ASP A 122 9.25 21.27 2.04
N GLN A 123 8.47 21.14 0.95
CA GLN A 123 8.47 19.92 0.12
C GLN A 123 9.85 19.60 -0.46
N ALA A 124 10.59 20.61 -0.93
CA ALA A 124 11.93 20.39 -1.49
C ALA A 124 12.90 19.77 -0.47
N ARG A 125 12.75 20.12 0.83
CA ARG A 125 13.55 19.53 1.91
C ARG A 125 13.15 18.07 2.15
N HIS A 126 11.85 17.77 2.18
CA HIS A 126 11.38 16.39 2.31
C HIS A 126 11.83 15.52 1.13
N THR A 127 11.72 16.00 -0.11
CA THR A 127 12.20 15.28 -1.30
C THR A 127 13.70 14.97 -1.21
N ALA A 128 14.52 15.89 -0.70
CA ALA A 128 15.95 15.68 -0.54
C ALA A 128 16.26 14.55 0.48
N TRP A 129 15.58 14.56 1.62
CA TRP A 129 15.70 13.50 2.63
C TRP A 129 15.13 12.16 2.16
N ILE A 130 13.96 12.14 1.55
CA ILE A 130 13.35 10.93 0.98
C ILE A 130 14.28 10.28 -0.04
N ARG A 131 14.96 11.07 -0.88
CA ARG A 131 15.98 10.54 -1.80
C ARG A 131 17.17 9.90 -1.05
N LEU A 132 17.58 10.48 0.07
CA LEU A 132 18.67 9.93 0.89
C LEU A 132 18.25 8.64 1.58
N PHE A 133 17.09 8.63 2.25
CA PHE A 133 16.55 7.45 2.92
C PHE A 133 16.17 6.35 1.92
N GLY A 134 15.62 6.69 0.76
CA GLY A 134 15.31 5.73 -0.30
C GLY A 134 16.56 4.97 -0.79
N LYS A 135 17.71 5.64 -0.92
CA LYS A 135 18.98 4.96 -1.24
C LYS A 135 19.38 3.95 -0.15
N ASN A 136 19.07 4.23 1.10
CA ASN A 136 19.34 3.30 2.22
C ASN A 136 18.33 2.15 2.26
N ILE A 137 17.03 2.44 2.28
CA ILE A 137 15.96 1.43 2.40
C ILE A 137 15.88 0.53 1.16
N PHE A 138 15.95 1.10 -0.05
CA PHE A 138 15.77 0.35 -1.30
C PHE A 138 17.08 -0.21 -1.86
N ALA A 139 18.18 0.53 -1.74
CA ALA A 139 19.47 0.15 -2.33
C ALA A 139 20.58 -0.16 -1.30
N MET A 140 20.23 -0.26 -0.01
CA MET A 140 21.15 -0.63 1.08
C MET A 140 22.42 0.21 1.13
N LYS A 141 22.32 1.49 0.75
CA LYS A 141 23.45 2.43 0.87
C LYS A 141 23.56 2.95 2.30
N ALA A 142 24.79 3.03 2.81
CA ALA A 142 25.06 3.65 4.10
C ALA A 142 24.59 5.11 4.12
N LEU A 143 24.10 5.54 5.28
CA LEU A 143 23.72 6.92 5.52
C LEU A 143 24.90 7.72 6.10
N PRO A 144 25.01 9.02 5.78
CA PRO A 144 25.94 9.91 6.48
C PRO A 144 25.45 10.16 7.90
N ARG A 145 26.35 10.58 8.79
CA ARG A 145 25.96 11.13 10.10
C ARG A 145 25.12 12.40 9.92
N PRO A 146 24.25 12.76 10.88
CA PRO A 146 23.42 13.95 10.77
C PRO A 146 24.20 15.24 10.46
N GLU A 147 25.36 15.43 11.08
CA GLU A 147 26.25 16.57 10.84
C GLU A 147 26.90 16.59 9.45
N ASP A 148 27.03 15.41 8.81
CA ASP A 148 27.64 15.24 7.49
C ASP A 148 26.61 15.16 6.37
N ALA A 149 25.31 15.09 6.69
CA ALA A 149 24.24 14.91 5.72
C ALA A 149 24.09 16.11 4.77
N GLY A 150 24.49 17.31 5.21
CA GLY A 150 24.37 18.54 4.43
C GLY A 150 22.93 18.94 4.11
N LEU A 151 21.96 18.41 4.87
CA LEU A 151 20.53 18.68 4.73
C LEU A 151 20.00 19.29 6.03
N GLU A 152 19.17 20.32 5.92
CA GLU A 152 18.47 20.90 7.07
C GLU A 152 17.44 19.89 7.63
N ALA A 153 17.30 19.83 8.96
CA ALA A 153 16.31 18.97 9.59
C ALA A 153 14.88 19.32 9.13
N VAL A 154 14.06 18.28 8.96
CA VAL A 154 12.67 18.39 8.47
C VAL A 154 11.62 18.11 9.55
N ILE A 155 12.06 17.59 10.70
CA ILE A 155 11.22 17.26 11.86
C ILE A 155 11.72 18.08 13.04
N SER A 156 10.80 18.71 13.79
CA SER A 156 11.15 19.48 14.99
C SER A 156 11.54 18.57 16.17
N GLU A 157 12.21 19.11 17.19
CA GLU A 157 12.56 18.34 18.40
C GLU A 157 11.30 17.86 19.15
N GLU A 158 10.23 18.65 19.15
CA GLU A 158 8.95 18.28 19.75
C GLU A 158 8.29 17.11 19.01
N GLU A 159 8.34 17.09 17.68
CA GLU A 159 7.80 16.00 16.85
C GLU A 159 8.58 14.68 17.03
N LEU A 160 9.86 14.75 17.43
CA LEU A 160 10.68 13.58 17.73
C LEU A 160 10.39 12.97 19.11
N ALA A 161 9.73 13.72 20.00
CA ALA A 161 9.35 13.25 21.33
C ALA A 161 8.14 12.32 21.23
N LEU A 162 8.40 11.02 21.09
CA LEU A 162 7.37 9.98 21.16
C LEU A 162 7.44 9.28 22.53
N PRO A 163 6.28 8.88 23.10
CA PRO A 163 6.25 8.05 24.30
C PRO A 163 7.06 6.76 24.10
N GLU A 164 7.54 6.19 25.21
CA GLU A 164 8.12 4.85 25.20
C GLU A 164 7.06 3.85 24.75
N ALA A 165 7.41 3.03 23.75
CA ALA A 165 6.49 2.08 23.17
C ALA A 165 6.35 0.82 24.04
N VAL A 166 5.15 0.24 24.07
CA VAL A 166 4.89 -1.06 24.70
C VAL A 166 4.87 -2.15 23.65
N ASP A 167 5.82 -3.08 23.73
CA ASP A 167 6.00 -4.11 22.72
C ASP A 167 4.95 -5.24 22.77
N ALA A 168 4.83 -5.98 21.66
CA ALA A 168 3.90 -7.10 21.54
C ALA A 168 4.14 -8.22 22.55
N SER A 169 5.39 -8.43 22.98
CA SER A 169 5.74 -9.43 24.01
C SER A 169 5.08 -9.09 25.35
N THR A 170 5.21 -7.83 25.78
CA THR A 170 4.62 -7.30 27.01
C THR A 170 3.09 -7.38 26.95
N ILE A 171 2.50 -6.99 25.81
CA ILE A 171 1.06 -7.08 25.61
C ILE A 171 0.58 -8.53 25.64
N ARG A 172 1.28 -9.44 24.96
CA ARG A 172 0.96 -10.86 24.94
C ARG A 172 0.97 -11.45 26.35
N GLN A 173 1.95 -11.12 27.18
CA GLN A 173 2.00 -11.54 28.59
C GLN A 173 0.85 -10.93 29.41
N SER A 174 0.50 -9.66 29.16
CA SER A 174 -0.61 -8.98 29.86
C SER A 174 -1.98 -9.59 29.60
N LEU A 175 -2.12 -10.39 28.55
CA LEU A 175 -3.36 -11.06 28.15
C LEU A 175 -3.45 -12.51 28.65
N ASP A 176 -2.46 -12.99 29.40
CA ASP A 176 -2.49 -14.34 29.95
C ASP A 176 -3.72 -14.54 30.84
N GLY A 177 -4.50 -15.58 30.53
CA GLY A 177 -5.77 -15.88 31.20
C GLY A 177 -7.00 -15.18 30.61
N GLU A 178 -6.83 -14.21 29.72
CA GLU A 178 -7.92 -13.53 28.99
C GLU A 178 -8.07 -14.04 27.54
N LEU A 179 -7.06 -14.72 27.01
CA LEU A 179 -7.05 -15.20 25.64
C LEU A 179 -8.07 -16.34 25.40
N PRO A 180 -8.71 -16.37 24.21
CA PRO A 180 -9.55 -17.50 23.82
C PRO A 180 -8.71 -18.78 23.67
N PRO A 181 -9.35 -19.97 23.76
CA PRO A 181 -8.65 -21.23 23.56
C PRO A 181 -8.08 -21.32 22.13
N PRO A 182 -6.95 -22.02 21.93
CA PRO A 182 -6.42 -22.28 20.61
C PRO A 182 -7.47 -22.90 19.68
N LYS A 183 -7.49 -22.44 18.43
CA LYS A 183 -8.45 -22.85 17.41
C LYS A 183 -7.69 -23.04 16.10
N ALA A 184 -7.57 -24.30 15.70
CA ALA A 184 -6.89 -24.65 14.46
C ALA A 184 -7.58 -23.99 13.24
N ARG A 185 -6.75 -23.55 12.29
CA ARG A 185 -7.24 -23.04 11.01
C ARG A 185 -7.93 -24.14 10.21
N ARG A 186 -8.82 -23.71 9.31
CA ARG A 186 -9.41 -24.62 8.32
C ARG A 186 -8.30 -25.31 7.51
N PRO A 187 -8.40 -26.62 7.21
CA PRO A 187 -7.46 -27.30 6.31
C PRO A 187 -7.33 -26.58 4.97
N LEU A 188 -6.15 -26.68 4.35
CA LEU A 188 -5.87 -25.98 3.09
C LEU A 188 -6.77 -26.49 1.96
N GLU A 189 -7.04 -27.79 1.91
CA GLU A 189 -7.87 -28.42 0.89
C GLU A 189 -9.32 -27.88 0.93
N GLU A 190 -9.87 -27.71 2.13
CA GLU A 190 -11.19 -27.11 2.31
C GLU A 190 -11.20 -25.61 1.98
N THR A 191 -10.13 -24.89 2.33
CA THR A 191 -9.95 -23.48 1.99
C THR A 191 -9.94 -23.29 0.46
N ILE A 192 -9.13 -24.08 -0.24
CA ILE A 192 -9.02 -24.07 -1.71
C ILE A 192 -10.36 -24.42 -2.36
N ALA A 193 -11.02 -25.49 -1.89
CA ALA A 193 -12.30 -25.92 -2.45
C ALA A 193 -13.37 -24.83 -2.31
N HIS A 194 -13.43 -24.17 -1.14
CA HIS A 194 -14.36 -23.06 -0.91
C HIS A 194 -14.04 -21.85 -1.79
N ALA A 195 -12.78 -21.40 -1.80
CA ALA A 195 -12.35 -20.23 -2.55
C ALA A 195 -12.56 -20.43 -4.06
N PHE A 196 -12.18 -21.60 -4.58
CA PHE A 196 -12.36 -21.94 -5.99
C PHE A 196 -13.84 -21.93 -6.38
N ALA A 197 -14.70 -22.60 -5.61
CA ALA A 197 -16.13 -22.66 -5.91
C ALA A 197 -16.79 -21.26 -5.88
N ALA A 198 -16.41 -20.41 -4.93
CA ALA A 198 -16.91 -19.04 -4.81
C ALA A 198 -16.47 -18.17 -6.00
N LEU A 199 -15.18 -18.19 -6.34
CA LEU A 199 -14.60 -17.40 -7.44
C LEU A 199 -15.07 -17.86 -8.82
N ASP A 200 -15.27 -19.17 -9.01
CA ASP A 200 -15.83 -19.73 -10.25
C ASP A 200 -17.27 -19.24 -10.46
N LYS A 201 -18.10 -19.33 -9.41
CA LYS A 201 -19.49 -18.85 -9.44
C LYS A 201 -19.58 -17.34 -9.70
N ALA A 202 -18.58 -16.58 -9.27
CA ALA A 202 -18.50 -15.14 -9.50
C ALA A 202 -17.93 -14.73 -10.87
N ASP A 203 -17.62 -15.70 -11.76
CA ASP A 203 -17.00 -15.46 -13.08
C ASP A 203 -15.68 -14.67 -12.96
N ALA A 204 -14.90 -14.92 -11.89
CA ALA A 204 -13.66 -14.20 -11.65
C ALA A 204 -12.53 -14.67 -12.57
N PHE A 205 -12.50 -15.96 -12.89
CA PHE A 205 -11.34 -16.59 -13.52
C PHE A 205 -11.14 -16.24 -15.00
N LEU A 206 -9.91 -15.90 -15.36
CA LEU A 206 -9.48 -15.76 -16.75
C LEU A 206 -8.40 -16.81 -17.07
N GLY A 207 -8.85 -17.99 -17.50
CA GLY A 207 -7.96 -19.11 -17.85
C GLY A 207 -7.49 -19.96 -16.66
N PRO A 208 -6.53 -20.87 -16.91
CA PRO A 208 -6.03 -21.81 -15.90
C PRO A 208 -5.03 -21.14 -14.94
N VAL A 209 -4.77 -21.80 -13.81
CA VAL A 209 -3.61 -21.49 -12.96
C VAL A 209 -2.34 -21.87 -13.71
N MET A 210 -1.30 -21.03 -13.60
CA MET A 210 0.01 -21.23 -14.21
C MET A 210 1.09 -21.27 -13.13
N GLU A 211 2.13 -22.06 -13.33
CA GLU A 211 3.32 -22.01 -12.49
C GLU A 211 4.20 -20.83 -12.87
N HIS A 212 4.91 -20.25 -11.90
CA HIS A 212 5.99 -19.29 -12.17
C HIS A 212 7.18 -19.53 -11.25
N LYS A 213 8.32 -18.95 -11.62
CA LYS A 213 9.60 -19.07 -10.90
C LYS A 213 10.21 -17.70 -10.65
N ALA A 214 9.38 -16.72 -10.29
CA ALA A 214 9.79 -15.32 -10.14
C ALA A 214 10.10 -14.92 -8.68
N SER A 215 10.18 -15.90 -7.79
CA SER A 215 10.42 -15.71 -6.36
C SER A 215 11.20 -16.90 -5.80
N LEU A 216 11.78 -16.74 -4.60
CA LEU A 216 12.47 -17.84 -3.92
C LEU A 216 11.53 -18.97 -3.49
N SER A 217 10.21 -18.74 -3.48
CA SER A 217 9.23 -19.80 -3.21
C SER A 217 9.48 -21.05 -4.09
N PRO A 218 9.61 -22.26 -3.50
CA PRO A 218 9.84 -23.49 -4.26
C PRO A 218 8.63 -23.87 -5.12
N ILE A 219 7.43 -23.45 -4.72
CA ILE A 219 6.20 -23.62 -5.47
C ILE A 219 5.52 -22.25 -5.55
N ALA A 220 5.29 -21.79 -6.77
CA ALA A 220 4.60 -20.54 -7.00
C ALA A 220 3.63 -20.66 -8.17
N SER A 221 2.48 -20.03 -8.01
CA SER A 221 1.36 -20.09 -8.95
C SER A 221 0.88 -18.68 -9.24
N LEU A 222 0.38 -18.43 -10.45
CA LEU A 222 -0.31 -17.21 -10.80
C LEU A 222 -1.60 -17.53 -11.54
N ARG A 223 -2.57 -16.64 -11.43
CA ARG A 223 -3.82 -16.75 -12.19
C ARG A 223 -4.33 -15.38 -12.60
N HIS A 224 -4.71 -15.28 -13.87
CA HIS A 224 -5.38 -14.09 -14.36
C HIS A 224 -6.86 -14.08 -13.98
N TRP A 225 -7.38 -12.88 -13.75
CA TRP A 225 -8.78 -12.62 -13.47
C TRP A 225 -9.19 -11.25 -14.02
N MET A 226 -10.48 -10.98 -14.10
CA MET A 226 -10.99 -9.75 -14.71
C MET A 226 -11.63 -8.84 -13.68
N VAL A 227 -11.14 -7.60 -13.58
CA VAL A 227 -11.82 -6.50 -12.88
C VAL A 227 -12.97 -6.01 -13.75
N LYS A 228 -14.14 -5.83 -13.15
CA LYS A 228 -15.30 -5.16 -13.77
C LYS A 228 -16.02 -4.33 -12.71
N THR A 229 -15.95 -3.02 -12.82
CA THR A 229 -16.65 -2.10 -11.91
C THR A 229 -17.47 -1.08 -12.66
N ARG A 230 -18.51 -0.57 -11.99
CA ARG A 230 -19.31 0.56 -12.45
C ARG A 230 -19.53 1.54 -11.32
N THR A 231 -19.32 2.81 -11.60
CA THR A 231 -19.46 3.90 -10.63
C THR A 231 -20.47 4.92 -11.12
N VAL A 232 -21.36 5.32 -10.23
CA VAL A 232 -22.22 6.49 -10.38
C VAL A 232 -22.05 7.31 -9.10
N SER A 233 -21.34 8.43 -9.20
CA SER A 233 -21.09 9.35 -8.09
C SER A 233 -21.22 10.79 -8.57
N GLY A 234 -21.95 11.63 -7.84
CA GLY A 234 -22.17 13.03 -8.21
C GLY A 234 -22.64 13.20 -9.66
N SER A 235 -21.87 13.96 -10.43
CA SER A 235 -22.09 14.20 -11.85
C SER A 235 -21.57 13.08 -12.76
N MET A 236 -20.70 12.23 -12.22
CA MET A 236 -19.91 11.27 -12.96
C MET A 236 -20.57 9.89 -13.05
N GLY A 237 -20.49 9.29 -14.23
CA GLY A 237 -20.76 7.87 -14.47
C GLY A 237 -19.62 7.22 -15.22
N ASN A 238 -18.95 6.24 -14.62
CA ASN A 238 -17.84 5.53 -15.23
C ASN A 238 -17.91 4.00 -15.07
N SER A 239 -17.08 3.30 -15.82
CA SER A 239 -16.81 1.86 -15.65
C SER A 239 -15.33 1.59 -15.85
N LEU A 240 -14.79 0.62 -15.12
CA LEU A 240 -13.41 0.14 -15.26
C LEU A 240 -13.42 -1.35 -15.53
N GLU A 241 -12.68 -1.78 -16.55
CA GLU A 241 -12.42 -3.20 -16.80
C GLU A 241 -10.94 -3.46 -17.04
N GLY A 242 -10.43 -4.61 -16.63
CA GLY A 242 -9.06 -4.97 -16.99
C GLY A 242 -8.58 -6.27 -16.36
N ILE A 243 -7.56 -6.84 -16.98
CA ILE A 243 -6.97 -8.10 -16.53
C ILE A 243 -6.05 -7.79 -15.34
N GLN A 244 -6.22 -8.57 -14.29
CA GLN A 244 -5.35 -8.58 -13.12
C GLN A 244 -4.74 -9.97 -12.95
N THR A 245 -3.66 -10.04 -12.18
CA THR A 245 -2.97 -11.29 -11.86
C THR A 245 -2.87 -11.40 -10.36
N SER A 246 -3.28 -12.54 -9.81
CA SER A 246 -3.00 -12.89 -8.42
C SER A 246 -1.92 -13.96 -8.37
N TYR A 247 -1.06 -13.87 -7.37
CA TYR A 247 0.06 -14.77 -7.16
C TYR A 247 -0.19 -15.61 -5.91
N GLY A 248 0.40 -16.80 -5.88
CA GLY A 248 0.39 -17.66 -4.70
C GLY A 248 1.74 -18.31 -4.52
N ARG A 249 2.21 -18.32 -3.27
CA ARG A 249 3.55 -18.78 -2.89
C ARG A 249 3.43 -19.74 -1.71
N GLY A 250 4.36 -20.68 -1.60
CA GLY A 250 4.34 -21.66 -0.51
C GLY A 250 5.37 -22.76 -0.67
N LEU A 251 5.52 -23.54 0.40
CA LEU A 251 6.42 -24.70 0.46
C LEU A 251 5.77 -25.96 -0.11
N SER A 252 4.45 -25.93 -0.35
CA SER A 252 3.65 -27.00 -0.92
C SER A 252 2.66 -26.45 -1.96
N ARG A 253 2.17 -27.32 -2.85
CA ARG A 253 1.14 -26.93 -3.83
C ARG A 253 -0.12 -26.40 -3.16
N ALA A 254 -0.60 -27.06 -2.11
CA ALA A 254 -1.78 -26.63 -1.38
C ALA A 254 -1.63 -25.22 -0.78
N GLN A 255 -0.44 -24.88 -0.25
CA GLN A 255 -0.18 -23.52 0.24
C GLN A 255 -0.20 -22.49 -0.88
N ALA A 256 0.49 -22.76 -2.00
CA ALA A 256 0.52 -21.85 -3.14
C ALA A 256 -0.87 -21.65 -3.76
N ASP A 257 -1.69 -22.71 -3.87
CA ASP A 257 -3.04 -22.63 -4.42
C ASP A 257 -4.01 -21.91 -3.48
N ALA A 258 -3.90 -22.14 -2.16
CA ALA A 258 -4.67 -21.40 -1.15
C ALA A 258 -4.28 -19.91 -1.18
N SER A 259 -2.98 -19.60 -1.20
CA SER A 259 -2.47 -18.22 -1.29
C SER A 259 -2.98 -17.52 -2.55
N CYS A 260 -2.88 -18.15 -3.74
CA CYS A 260 -3.33 -17.56 -5.00
C CYS A 260 -4.85 -17.30 -5.02
N SER A 261 -5.64 -18.25 -4.56
CA SER A 261 -7.11 -18.13 -4.57
C SER A 261 -7.61 -17.14 -3.50
N MET A 262 -7.00 -17.09 -2.32
CA MET A 262 -7.37 -16.16 -1.26
C MET A 262 -6.91 -14.73 -1.57
N GLU A 263 -5.73 -14.53 -2.18
CA GLU A 263 -5.32 -13.23 -2.72
C GLU A 263 -6.29 -12.76 -3.81
N MET A 264 -6.71 -13.65 -4.71
CA MET A 264 -7.72 -13.29 -5.72
C MET A 264 -9.05 -12.88 -5.10
N ALA A 265 -9.56 -13.60 -4.09
CA ALA A 265 -10.80 -13.24 -3.40
C ALA A 265 -10.70 -11.88 -2.69
N GLU A 266 -9.55 -11.59 -2.10
CA GLU A 266 -9.24 -10.30 -1.49
C GLU A 266 -9.25 -9.18 -2.53
N ARG A 267 -8.45 -9.29 -3.60
CA ARG A 267 -8.39 -8.28 -4.66
C ARG A 267 -9.73 -8.10 -5.37
N PHE A 268 -10.41 -9.19 -5.70
CA PHE A 268 -11.74 -9.13 -6.32
C PHE A 268 -12.75 -8.36 -5.45
N SER A 269 -12.60 -8.42 -4.12
CA SER A 269 -13.42 -7.71 -3.16
C SER A 269 -13.00 -6.26 -2.92
N SER A 270 -11.79 -5.85 -3.30
CA SER A 270 -11.31 -4.47 -3.17
C SER A 270 -11.64 -3.58 -4.36
N TYR A 271 -12.11 -4.14 -5.48
CA TYR A 271 -12.64 -3.38 -6.62
C TYR A 271 -14.16 -3.24 -6.49
N ALA A 272 -14.62 -2.09 -5.98
CA ALA A 272 -16.03 -1.84 -5.75
C ALA A 272 -16.76 -1.23 -6.95
N SER A 273 -18.05 -1.56 -7.06
CA SER A 273 -19.01 -0.77 -7.84
C SER A 273 -19.82 0.13 -6.92
N PHE A 274 -20.13 1.33 -7.39
CA PHE A 274 -20.86 2.34 -6.63
C PHE A 274 -22.11 2.76 -7.38
N GLY A 275 -23.24 2.74 -6.68
CA GLY A 275 -24.53 3.17 -7.20
C GLY A 275 -25.13 4.30 -6.37
N LYS A 276 -26.31 4.76 -6.77
CA LYS A 276 -27.03 5.86 -6.08
C LYS A 276 -27.33 5.62 -4.59
N LYS A 277 -27.30 4.36 -4.15
CA LYS A 277 -27.58 3.95 -2.75
C LYS A 277 -26.30 3.62 -1.96
N GLY A 278 -25.13 3.79 -2.56
CA GLY A 278 -23.84 3.43 -1.97
C GLY A 278 -23.16 2.26 -2.66
N ILE A 279 -22.38 1.50 -1.90
CA ILE A 279 -21.50 0.45 -2.41
C ILE A 279 -22.31 -0.82 -2.75
N VAL A 280 -22.02 -1.45 -3.89
CA VAL A 280 -22.82 -2.54 -4.46
C VAL A 280 -22.10 -3.88 -4.37
N GLY A 281 -22.84 -4.94 -4.01
CA GLY A 281 -22.36 -6.33 -4.07
C GLY A 281 -21.83 -6.90 -2.74
N TYR A 282 -21.74 -6.08 -1.71
CA TYR A 282 -21.23 -6.48 -0.39
C TYR A 282 -22.32 -7.06 0.52
N ALA A 283 -21.91 -7.93 1.44
CA ALA A 283 -22.78 -8.65 2.38
C ALA A 283 -23.65 -7.69 3.20
N ARG A 284 -23.04 -6.59 3.65
CA ARG A 284 -23.72 -5.47 4.30
C ARG A 284 -24.04 -4.38 3.27
N ASP A 285 -25.03 -3.56 3.59
CA ASP A 285 -25.35 -2.38 2.80
C ASP A 285 -24.52 -1.19 3.31
N TYR A 286 -23.79 -0.54 2.42
CA TYR A 286 -22.90 0.57 2.74
C TYR A 286 -23.36 1.85 2.03
N PRO A 287 -24.29 2.63 2.62
CA PRO A 287 -24.62 3.96 2.09
C PRO A 287 -23.40 4.88 2.17
N LEU A 288 -23.28 5.78 1.20
CA LEU A 288 -22.23 6.80 1.19
C LEU A 288 -22.74 8.12 1.78
N ILE A 289 -21.90 8.77 2.58
CA ILE A 289 -22.07 10.13 3.07
C ILE A 289 -21.05 11.01 2.33
N HIS A 290 -21.46 12.14 1.75
CA HIS A 290 -20.54 13.08 1.11
C HIS A 290 -20.42 14.35 1.94
N ALA A 291 -19.31 14.51 2.65
CA ALA A 291 -19.10 15.55 3.66
C ALA A 291 -17.60 15.79 3.88
N SER A 292 -17.21 16.97 4.37
CA SER A 292 -15.89 17.12 4.99
C SER A 292 -15.88 16.42 6.36
N TYR A 293 -14.70 16.16 6.92
CA TYR A 293 -14.57 15.56 8.25
C TYR A 293 -15.31 16.39 9.32
N ASP A 294 -15.17 17.72 9.28
CA ASP A 294 -15.80 18.65 10.24
C ASP A 294 -17.34 18.71 10.13
N GLU A 295 -17.90 18.22 9.02
CA GLU A 295 -19.35 18.13 8.79
C GLU A 295 -19.95 16.81 9.31
N LEU A 296 -19.14 15.85 9.78
CA LEU A 296 -19.60 14.55 10.27
C LEU A 296 -20.02 14.61 11.74
N ASP A 297 -21.24 14.15 12.03
CA ASP A 297 -21.73 13.99 13.41
C ASP A 297 -21.30 12.66 14.06
N ALA A 298 -20.81 11.70 13.27
CA ALA A 298 -20.41 10.38 13.72
C ALA A 298 -18.88 10.26 13.85
N GLU A 299 -18.41 9.35 14.72
CA GLU A 299 -16.98 9.04 14.83
C GLU A 299 -16.45 8.58 13.46
N ALA A 300 -15.32 9.17 13.04
CA ALA A 300 -14.72 8.95 11.73
C ALA A 300 -13.21 8.89 11.85
N ILE A 301 -12.54 8.22 10.92
CA ILE A 301 -11.09 8.38 10.77
C ILE A 301 -10.83 9.84 10.40
N ASN A 302 -10.09 10.55 11.24
CA ASN A 302 -9.57 11.87 10.89
C ASN A 302 -8.48 11.71 9.81
N PRO A 303 -8.66 12.23 8.58
CA PRO A 303 -7.67 12.07 7.53
C PRO A 303 -6.34 12.75 7.87
N ALA A 304 -6.34 13.74 8.78
CA ALA A 304 -5.11 14.38 9.26
C ALA A 304 -4.26 13.48 10.17
N ASP A 305 -4.85 12.43 10.76
CA ASP A 305 -4.12 11.44 11.56
C ASP A 305 -3.50 10.35 10.67
N VAL A 306 -3.87 10.28 9.39
CA VAL A 306 -3.25 9.40 8.40
C VAL A 306 -2.00 10.08 7.83
N ARG A 307 -0.95 9.29 7.58
CA ARG A 307 0.32 9.77 7.01
C ARG A 307 0.17 10.09 5.51
N LEU A 308 -0.56 11.15 5.20
CA LEU A 308 -0.76 11.66 3.83
C LEU A 308 0.46 12.45 3.34
N GLU A 309 0.67 12.45 2.03
CA GLU A 309 1.75 13.23 1.37
C GLU A 309 1.45 14.74 1.40
N VAL A 310 0.17 15.09 1.41
CA VAL A 310 -0.32 16.46 1.55
C VAL A 310 -1.36 16.51 2.68
N PRO A 311 -1.39 17.58 3.48
CA PRO A 311 -2.37 17.69 4.56
C PRO A 311 -3.81 17.66 4.05
N TYR A 312 -4.68 17.00 4.80
CA TYR A 312 -6.12 17.19 4.66
C TYR A 312 -6.48 18.65 4.96
N ALA A 313 -7.28 19.26 4.10
CA ALA A 313 -7.61 20.68 4.13
C ALA A 313 -9.13 20.92 4.07
N GLY A 314 -9.92 20.00 4.64
CA GLY A 314 -11.38 20.12 4.67
C GLY A 314 -12.06 19.70 3.37
N GLN A 315 -11.40 18.92 2.51
CA GLN A 315 -12.02 18.39 1.29
C GLN A 315 -13.25 17.56 1.65
N LYS A 316 -14.32 17.65 0.86
CA LYS A 316 -15.46 16.74 0.99
C LYS A 316 -15.09 15.38 0.40
N LEU A 317 -15.41 14.33 1.13
CA LEU A 317 -15.08 12.95 0.80
C LEU A 317 -16.33 12.08 0.91
N HIS A 318 -16.30 10.93 0.26
CA HIS A 318 -17.28 9.87 0.35
C HIS A 318 -16.91 8.91 1.48
N TRP A 319 -17.74 8.89 2.51
CA TRP A 319 -17.56 8.09 3.72
C TRP A 319 -18.54 6.93 3.76
N PHE A 320 -18.14 5.82 4.37
CA PHE A 320 -19.03 4.71 4.68
C PHE A 320 -18.69 4.10 6.05
N GLU A 321 -19.64 3.36 6.62
CA GLU A 321 -19.44 2.71 7.92
C GLU A 321 -18.49 1.51 7.82
N GLY A 322 -17.39 1.58 8.57
CA GLY A 322 -16.58 0.44 9.00
C GLY A 322 -16.69 0.23 10.52
N HIS A 323 -15.70 -0.44 11.10
CA HIS A 323 -15.65 -0.68 12.54
C HIS A 323 -14.24 -0.56 13.11
N ALA A 324 -14.15 -0.17 14.38
CA ALA A 324 -12.93 -0.12 15.18
C ALA A 324 -13.12 -0.97 16.46
N PRO A 325 -12.05 -1.43 17.12
CA PRO A 325 -12.18 -2.01 18.45
C PRO A 325 -12.66 -0.96 19.46
N ASP A 326 -13.48 -1.37 20.43
CA ASP A 326 -14.01 -0.48 21.48
C ASP A 326 -13.10 -0.36 22.72
N GLY A 327 -11.95 -1.05 22.71
CA GLY A 327 -11.00 -1.14 23.82
C GLY A 327 -11.43 -2.05 24.97
N LYS A 328 -12.58 -2.74 24.86
CA LYS A 328 -13.17 -3.64 25.87
C LYS A 328 -13.46 -5.04 25.31
N GLY A 329 -12.89 -5.36 24.14
CA GLY A 329 -13.09 -6.65 23.45
C GLY A 329 -14.29 -6.68 22.50
N GLY A 330 -14.98 -5.55 22.31
CA GLY A 330 -16.06 -5.38 21.34
C GLY A 330 -15.63 -4.55 20.12
N ILE A 331 -16.61 -4.21 19.30
CA ILE A 331 -16.45 -3.34 18.13
C ILE A 331 -17.39 -2.14 18.22
N LYS A 332 -16.99 -1.02 17.63
CA LYS A 332 -17.78 0.19 17.48
C LYS A 332 -17.80 0.65 16.02
N PRO A 333 -18.89 1.26 15.52
CA PRO A 333 -18.92 1.81 14.18
C PRO A 333 -17.98 3.01 14.06
N ILE A 334 -17.35 3.17 12.89
CA ILE A 334 -16.54 4.34 12.54
C ILE A 334 -16.69 4.62 11.06
N LEU A 335 -16.75 5.89 10.65
CA LEU A 335 -16.75 6.27 9.24
C LEU A 335 -15.33 6.24 8.65
N ILE A 336 -15.21 5.67 7.46
CA ILE A 336 -13.95 5.53 6.73
C ILE A 336 -14.12 6.17 5.34
N PRO A 337 -13.16 7.00 4.87
CA PRO A 337 -13.15 7.45 3.48
C PRO A 337 -13.08 6.26 2.51
N ALA A 338 -13.96 6.22 1.52
CA ALA A 338 -13.99 5.16 0.52
C ALA A 338 -12.65 5.01 -0.22
N GLN A 339 -11.98 6.13 -0.49
CA GLN A 339 -10.66 6.12 -1.14
C GLN A 339 -9.54 5.52 -0.28
N PHE A 340 -9.70 5.30 1.04
CA PHE A 340 -8.72 4.55 1.84
C PHE A 340 -8.84 3.03 1.71
N VAL A 341 -9.91 2.57 1.06
CA VAL A 341 -10.32 1.16 1.09
C VAL A 341 -10.30 0.51 -0.29
N PHE A 342 -10.88 1.17 -1.28
CA PHE A 342 -11.09 0.56 -2.59
C PHE A 342 -9.95 0.90 -3.55
N LEU A 343 -9.44 -0.12 -4.25
CA LEU A 343 -8.45 0.08 -5.29
C LEU A 343 -9.09 0.77 -6.49
N PHE A 344 -8.39 1.74 -7.07
CA PHE A 344 -8.89 2.56 -8.17
C PHE A 344 -10.24 3.24 -7.80
N CYS A 345 -10.34 3.87 -6.63
CA CYS A 345 -11.56 4.56 -6.20
C CYS A 345 -11.69 5.93 -6.90
N ASN A 346 -12.61 6.09 -7.85
CA ASN A 346 -12.87 7.35 -8.56
C ASN A 346 -14.33 7.79 -8.35
N LEU A 347 -14.56 8.67 -7.36
CA LEU A 347 -15.88 9.01 -6.82
C LEU A 347 -16.32 10.48 -6.99
N ASP A 348 -15.79 11.23 -7.98
CA ASP A 348 -16.13 12.66 -8.17
C ASP A 348 -15.72 13.51 -6.93
N GLU A 349 -14.55 13.20 -6.37
CA GLU A 349 -13.96 13.84 -5.18
C GLU A 349 -12.45 14.06 -5.34
N PRO A 350 -11.82 14.97 -4.57
CA PRO A 350 -10.36 15.12 -4.57
C PRO A 350 -9.62 13.91 -3.99
N SER A 351 -8.47 13.59 -4.59
CA SER A 351 -7.56 12.52 -4.12
C SER A 351 -6.75 12.99 -2.91
N LEU A 352 -6.62 12.16 -1.87
CA LEU A 352 -5.82 12.47 -0.68
C LEU A 352 -4.35 12.04 -0.79
N PHE A 353 -4.02 11.22 -1.78
CA PHE A 353 -2.69 10.67 -2.02
C PHE A 353 -2.45 10.51 -3.52
N SER A 354 -1.19 10.32 -3.91
CA SER A 354 -0.75 10.09 -5.28
C SER A 354 -1.18 8.73 -5.83
N ALA A 355 -1.15 7.70 -4.98
CA ALA A 355 -1.60 6.35 -5.30
C ALA A 355 -1.93 5.59 -4.02
N LEU A 356 -3.02 4.80 -4.04
CA LEU A 356 -3.31 3.86 -2.95
C LEU A 356 -2.73 2.49 -3.27
N GLY A 357 -1.84 2.03 -2.40
CA GLY A 357 -1.37 0.65 -2.41
C GLY A 357 -2.40 -0.33 -1.82
N SER A 358 -2.07 -1.61 -1.91
CA SER A 358 -2.96 -2.66 -1.43
C SER A 358 -2.82 -2.99 0.05
N THR A 359 -1.91 -2.33 0.75
CA THR A 359 -1.59 -2.51 2.17
C THR A 359 -2.81 -2.65 3.06
N GLY A 360 -2.87 -3.74 3.83
CA GLY A 360 -3.93 -3.99 4.79
C GLY A 360 -5.19 -4.58 4.18
N LEU A 361 -5.19 -4.93 2.89
CA LEU A 361 -6.20 -5.83 2.34
C LEU A 361 -5.85 -7.25 2.71
N ALA A 362 -6.81 -8.00 3.24
CA ALA A 362 -6.61 -9.42 3.52
C ALA A 362 -7.91 -10.19 3.43
N SER A 363 -7.83 -11.43 2.95
CA SER A 363 -8.91 -12.42 3.10
C SER A 363 -8.55 -13.47 4.15
N GLY A 364 -9.55 -14.22 4.62
CA GLY A 364 -9.35 -15.32 5.57
C GLY A 364 -10.53 -16.27 5.60
N ASN A 365 -10.38 -17.44 6.21
CA ASN A 365 -11.53 -18.34 6.42
C ASN A 365 -12.52 -17.77 7.44
N THR A 366 -12.04 -16.87 8.29
CA THR A 366 -12.82 -16.09 9.26
C THR A 366 -12.40 -14.63 9.18
N MET A 367 -13.25 -13.72 9.67
CA MET A 367 -12.89 -12.30 9.76
C MET A 367 -11.69 -12.06 10.70
N ALA A 368 -11.51 -12.89 11.73
CA ALA A 368 -10.34 -12.81 12.59
C ALA A 368 -9.05 -13.16 11.83
N GLU A 369 -9.05 -14.22 11.03
CA GLU A 369 -7.91 -14.56 10.16
C GLU A 369 -7.58 -13.41 9.18
N ALA A 370 -8.59 -12.84 8.54
CA ALA A 370 -8.43 -11.69 7.64
C ALA A 370 -7.82 -10.49 8.38
N LYS A 371 -8.33 -10.15 9.57
CA LYS A 371 -7.80 -9.06 10.40
C LYS A 371 -6.34 -9.28 10.79
N VAL A 372 -5.94 -10.48 11.22
CA VAL A 372 -4.54 -10.78 11.56
C VAL A 372 -3.65 -10.47 10.36
N SER A 373 -3.96 -11.05 9.19
CA SER A 373 -3.19 -10.82 7.97
C SER A 373 -3.14 -9.35 7.56
N ALA A 374 -4.26 -8.63 7.61
CA ALA A 374 -4.32 -7.21 7.28
C ALA A 374 -3.47 -6.36 8.23
N LEU A 375 -3.58 -6.57 9.55
CA LEU A 375 -2.79 -5.84 10.54
C LEU A 375 -1.29 -6.11 10.41
N THR A 376 -0.91 -7.37 10.19
CA THR A 376 0.50 -7.72 10.01
C THR A 376 1.07 -7.15 8.73
N GLU A 377 0.30 -7.06 7.65
CA GLU A 377 0.74 -6.37 6.43
C GLU A 377 0.88 -4.85 6.65
N VAL A 378 -0.05 -4.22 7.38
CA VAL A 378 0.09 -2.79 7.73
C VAL A 378 1.38 -2.56 8.54
N ILE A 379 1.66 -3.40 9.54
CA ILE A 379 2.88 -3.29 10.35
C ILE A 379 4.13 -3.57 9.51
N GLU A 380 4.07 -4.52 8.56
CA GLU A 380 5.16 -4.80 7.62
C GLU A 380 5.50 -3.57 6.78
N ARG A 381 4.48 -2.93 6.19
CA ARG A 381 4.65 -1.75 5.32
C ARG A 381 5.07 -0.51 6.09
N ASP A 382 4.59 -0.37 7.32
CA ASP A 382 5.08 0.65 8.25
C ASP A 382 6.57 0.46 8.58
N SER A 383 6.97 -0.79 8.87
CA SER A 383 8.37 -1.17 9.05
C SER A 383 9.20 -0.84 7.80
N ASP A 384 8.69 -1.16 6.60
CA ASP A 384 9.37 -0.88 5.33
C ASP A 384 9.69 0.60 5.12
N ALA A 385 8.78 1.47 5.56
CA ALA A 385 8.87 2.91 5.40
C ALA A 385 9.68 3.60 6.50
N THR A 386 9.76 3.01 7.71
CA THR A 386 10.31 3.67 8.89
C THR A 386 11.63 3.08 9.40
N VAL A 387 11.95 1.83 9.06
CA VAL A 387 13.18 1.16 9.51
C VAL A 387 14.25 1.21 8.43
N LEU A 388 15.37 1.84 8.78
CA LEU A 388 16.53 2.01 7.92
C LEU A 388 17.36 0.72 7.83
N PHE A 389 18.05 0.56 6.71
CA PHE A 389 19.07 -0.47 6.57
C PHE A 389 20.24 -0.18 7.51
N ASP A 390 20.48 -1.13 8.41
CA ASP A 390 21.55 -1.15 9.40
C ASP A 390 22.25 -2.51 9.37
N PRO A 391 23.56 -2.58 9.03
CA PRO A 391 24.32 -3.82 9.03
C PRO A 391 24.27 -4.61 10.35
N GLU A 392 24.10 -3.96 11.51
CA GLU A 392 24.04 -4.63 12.81
C GLU A 392 22.77 -5.49 12.99
N ARG A 393 21.74 -5.19 12.20
CA ARG A 393 20.47 -5.93 12.17
C ARG A 393 20.45 -7.07 11.16
N CYS A 394 21.52 -7.26 10.40
CA CYS A 394 21.63 -8.32 9.39
C CYS A 394 22.02 -9.65 10.02
N PHE A 395 21.49 -10.76 9.50
CA PHE A 395 21.80 -12.10 9.98
C PHE A 395 21.60 -13.17 8.91
N ARG A 396 22.15 -14.37 9.17
CA ARG A 396 21.84 -15.62 8.47
C ARG A 396 21.01 -16.52 9.36
N VAL A 397 20.31 -17.48 8.75
CA VAL A 397 19.48 -18.46 9.44
C VAL A 397 20.01 -19.86 9.25
N GLU A 398 20.03 -20.62 10.33
CA GLU A 398 20.13 -22.08 10.33
C GLU A 398 18.88 -22.69 10.99
N THR A 399 18.55 -23.92 10.63
CA THR A 399 17.33 -24.59 11.10
C THR A 399 17.45 -26.10 10.96
N ASP A 400 16.80 -26.82 11.86
CA ASP A 400 16.59 -28.28 11.76
C ASP A 400 15.16 -28.60 11.24
N ASP A 401 14.40 -27.58 10.82
CA ASP A 401 13.07 -27.76 10.26
C ASP A 401 13.14 -28.58 8.96
N PRO A 402 12.41 -29.71 8.87
CA PRO A 402 12.53 -30.64 7.76
C PRO A 402 12.01 -30.09 6.41
N ALA A 403 11.20 -29.03 6.42
CA ALA A 403 10.72 -28.37 5.21
C ALA A 403 11.64 -27.20 4.79
N ILE A 404 12.25 -26.50 5.74
CA ILE A 404 13.06 -25.29 5.45
C ILE A 404 14.54 -25.61 5.26
N ALA A 405 15.12 -26.52 6.05
CA ALA A 405 16.54 -26.83 5.95
C ALA A 405 16.95 -27.31 4.54
N PRO A 406 16.19 -28.20 3.87
CA PRO A 406 16.50 -28.60 2.50
C PRO A 406 16.36 -27.45 1.49
N LEU A 407 15.44 -26.51 1.71
CA LEU A 407 15.23 -25.36 0.84
C LEU A 407 16.42 -24.40 0.89
N LEU A 408 16.90 -24.07 2.11
CA LEU A 408 18.11 -23.25 2.28
C LEU A 408 19.35 -23.92 1.70
N ALA A 409 19.47 -25.24 1.85
CA ALA A 409 20.54 -26.01 1.21
C ALA A 409 20.44 -25.95 -0.33
N GLY A 410 19.23 -26.10 -0.87
CA GLY A 410 18.95 -25.98 -2.31
C GLY A 410 19.32 -24.60 -2.88
N TYR A 411 19.01 -23.51 -2.18
CA TYR A 411 19.48 -22.17 -2.58
C TYR A 411 21.01 -22.11 -2.65
N LYS A 412 21.70 -22.65 -1.63
CA LYS A 412 23.17 -22.68 -1.60
C LYS A 412 23.75 -23.50 -2.74
N GLU A 413 23.15 -24.64 -3.09
CA GLU A 413 23.54 -25.48 -4.22
C GLU A 413 23.38 -24.76 -5.56
N ASP A 414 22.29 -24.00 -5.74
CA ASP A 414 22.05 -23.14 -6.91
C ASP A 414 22.95 -21.89 -6.93
N GLY A 415 23.70 -21.63 -5.85
CA GLY A 415 24.54 -20.44 -5.71
C GLY A 415 23.74 -19.16 -5.43
N ILE A 416 22.58 -19.29 -4.80
CA ILE A 416 21.74 -18.20 -4.31
C ILE A 416 22.09 -17.98 -2.83
N ASP A 417 22.75 -16.86 -2.54
CA ASP A 417 23.21 -16.50 -1.19
C ASP A 417 22.19 -15.56 -0.52
N VAL A 418 21.19 -16.17 0.12
CA VAL A 418 20.13 -15.48 0.86
C VAL A 418 20.57 -15.11 2.28
N TRP A 419 20.17 -13.93 2.73
CA TRP A 419 20.36 -13.44 4.09
C TRP A 419 19.17 -12.58 4.52
N PHE A 420 19.15 -12.14 5.79
CA PHE A 420 17.99 -11.50 6.39
C PHE A 420 18.35 -10.20 7.13
N LEU A 421 17.40 -9.27 7.16
CA LEU A 421 17.45 -8.04 7.94
C LEU A 421 16.28 -8.02 8.92
N ASP A 422 16.57 -7.76 10.20
CA ASP A 422 15.55 -7.55 11.22
C ASP A 422 15.02 -6.12 11.16
N VAL A 423 13.78 -5.99 10.70
CA VAL A 423 13.08 -4.70 10.57
C VAL A 423 11.96 -4.56 11.61
N THR A 424 12.04 -5.31 12.70
CA THR A 424 11.10 -5.18 13.83
C THR A 424 11.14 -3.75 14.38
N THR A 425 9.96 -3.12 14.44
CA THR A 425 9.77 -1.75 14.94
C THR A 425 9.64 -1.72 16.46
N GLU A 426 9.40 -0.53 17.03
CA GLU A 426 9.13 -0.36 18.45
C GLU A 426 7.87 -1.11 18.94
N LEU A 427 6.97 -1.51 18.02
CA LEU A 427 5.80 -2.32 18.34
C LEU A 427 6.17 -3.77 18.73
N GLY A 428 7.39 -4.20 18.40
CA GLY A 428 7.91 -5.53 18.77
C GLY A 428 7.23 -6.71 18.08
N VAL A 429 6.41 -6.50 17.06
CA VAL A 429 5.86 -7.59 16.22
C VAL A 429 6.97 -8.04 15.25
N PRO A 430 7.39 -9.33 15.28
CA PRO A 430 8.48 -9.82 14.44
C PRO A 430 8.28 -9.45 12.97
N CYS A 431 9.27 -8.76 12.39
CA CYS A 431 9.24 -8.32 11.00
C CYS A 431 10.62 -8.47 10.37
N TYR A 432 10.68 -9.15 9.23
CA TYR A 432 11.94 -9.49 8.58
C TYR A 432 11.92 -9.16 7.09
N LYS A 433 13.08 -8.81 6.55
CA LYS A 433 13.34 -8.81 5.11
C LYS A 433 14.26 -9.96 4.76
N SER A 434 13.91 -10.74 3.75
CA SER A 434 14.86 -11.62 3.08
C SER A 434 15.49 -10.87 1.91
N VAL A 435 16.77 -11.08 1.68
CA VAL A 435 17.57 -10.31 0.72
C VAL A 435 18.41 -11.24 -0.14
N VAL A 436 18.38 -10.99 -1.45
CA VAL A 436 19.28 -11.57 -2.43
C VAL A 436 19.89 -10.46 -3.29
N LEU A 437 21.22 -10.37 -3.30
CA LEU A 437 21.93 -9.43 -4.16
C LEU A 437 22.08 -10.05 -5.55
N GLY A 438 21.62 -9.41 -6.61
CA GLY A 438 21.89 -9.86 -7.96
C GLY A 438 23.35 -9.58 -8.36
N ARG A 439 23.80 -10.22 -9.45
CA ARG A 439 25.19 -10.12 -9.92
C ARG A 439 25.60 -8.71 -10.36
N HIS A 440 24.62 -7.89 -10.70
CA HIS A 440 24.83 -6.53 -11.18
C HIS A 440 24.60 -5.48 -10.08
N GLY A 441 24.45 -5.92 -8.83
CA GLY A 441 24.26 -5.05 -7.66
C GLY A 441 22.83 -4.62 -7.41
N ASP A 442 21.86 -5.21 -8.13
CA ASP A 442 20.44 -5.12 -7.80
C ASP A 442 20.14 -5.79 -6.45
N VAL A 443 19.21 -5.22 -5.69
CA VAL A 443 18.83 -5.68 -4.35
C VAL A 443 17.41 -6.22 -4.42
N ASN A 444 17.26 -7.54 -4.36
CA ASN A 444 15.97 -8.21 -4.39
C ASN A 444 15.55 -8.51 -2.95
N LYS A 445 14.33 -8.13 -2.58
CA LYS A 445 13.84 -8.23 -1.21
C LYS A 445 12.44 -8.83 -1.17
N GLY A 446 12.12 -9.52 -0.08
CA GLY A 446 10.76 -9.91 0.29
C GLY A 446 10.52 -9.61 1.77
N GLY A 447 9.30 -9.20 2.11
CA GLY A 447 8.89 -8.81 3.46
C GLY A 447 8.04 -9.89 4.13
N GLY A 448 8.05 -9.90 5.45
CA GLY A 448 7.17 -10.76 6.22
C GLY A 448 7.08 -10.31 7.66
N CYS A 449 5.84 -10.14 8.15
CA CYS A 449 5.54 -9.75 9.51
C CYS A 449 4.51 -10.70 10.16
N GLY A 450 4.64 -10.92 11.46
CA GLY A 450 3.61 -11.64 12.22
C GLY A 450 4.05 -12.01 13.63
N LEU A 451 3.09 -12.36 14.50
CA LEU A 451 3.36 -12.74 15.89
C LEU A 451 4.27 -13.97 16.00
N ASN A 452 4.28 -14.86 14.99
CA ASN A 452 5.22 -15.96 14.89
C ASN A 452 6.39 -15.59 13.98
N GLY A 453 7.57 -15.35 14.56
CA GLY A 453 8.75 -14.89 13.85
C GLY A 453 9.29 -15.89 12.83
N LYS A 454 9.16 -17.19 13.08
CA LYS A 454 9.51 -18.23 12.10
C LYS A 454 8.64 -18.12 10.85
N SER A 455 7.32 -18.01 11.01
CA SER A 455 6.39 -17.82 9.88
C SER A 455 6.64 -16.51 9.14
N ALA A 456 6.89 -15.41 9.85
CA ALA A 456 7.23 -14.11 9.27
C ALA A 456 8.49 -14.20 8.39
N LEU A 457 9.56 -14.86 8.88
CA LEU A 457 10.80 -15.02 8.13
C LEU A 457 10.62 -15.91 6.89
N VAL A 458 9.86 -17.01 7.01
CA VAL A 458 9.55 -17.87 5.86
C VAL A 458 8.73 -17.10 4.82
N SER A 459 7.77 -16.26 5.24
CA SER A 459 7.03 -15.38 4.33
C SER A 459 7.99 -14.48 3.56
N ALA A 460 8.83 -13.71 4.27
CA ALA A 460 9.84 -12.83 3.69
C ALA A 460 10.73 -13.54 2.67
N MET A 461 11.18 -14.74 3.02
CA MET A 461 11.97 -15.58 2.12
C MET A 461 11.18 -15.94 0.86
N THR A 462 10.00 -16.53 0.99
CA THR A 462 9.21 -17.00 -0.17
C THR A 462 8.71 -15.86 -1.06
N GLU A 463 8.52 -14.66 -0.51
CA GLU A 463 8.11 -13.46 -1.24
C GLU A 463 9.24 -12.78 -2.03
N THR A 464 10.50 -13.06 -1.70
CA THR A 464 11.64 -12.39 -2.32
C THR A 464 11.61 -12.62 -3.83
N ALA A 465 11.49 -11.54 -4.59
CA ALA A 465 11.36 -11.52 -6.05
C ALA A 465 12.68 -11.89 -6.77
N TYR A 466 13.19 -13.08 -6.51
CA TYR A 466 14.38 -13.65 -7.12
C TYR A 466 14.09 -15.05 -7.64
N PRO A 467 14.38 -15.39 -8.91
CA PRO A 467 13.99 -16.68 -9.46
C PRO A 467 14.55 -17.89 -8.71
N TYR A 468 13.73 -18.92 -8.51
CA TYR A 468 14.15 -20.21 -7.95
C TYR A 468 13.44 -21.40 -8.63
N PRO A 469 14.18 -22.45 -9.07
CA PRO A 469 15.63 -22.47 -9.28
C PRO A 469 16.04 -21.37 -10.28
N GLY A 470 17.17 -20.74 -10.05
CA GLY A 470 17.52 -19.48 -10.71
C GLY A 470 19.01 -19.26 -10.95
N PRO A 471 19.39 -18.08 -11.46
CA PRO A 471 20.78 -17.74 -11.64
C PRO A 471 21.50 -17.60 -10.29
N LYS A 472 22.82 -17.79 -10.27
CA LYS A 472 23.60 -17.52 -9.05
C LYS A 472 23.52 -16.04 -8.70
N SER A 473 23.35 -15.74 -7.42
CA SER A 473 23.34 -14.39 -6.89
C SER A 473 24.77 -13.83 -6.73
N GLY A 474 24.88 -12.57 -6.33
CA GLY A 474 26.07 -12.04 -5.66
C GLY A 474 26.19 -12.56 -4.23
N PRO A 475 27.37 -12.43 -3.60
CA PRO A 475 27.60 -12.89 -2.24
C PRO A 475 26.85 -12.00 -1.23
N ALA A 476 26.33 -12.61 -0.17
CA ALA A 476 25.86 -11.86 0.99
C ALA A 476 27.04 -11.16 1.70
N PRO A 477 26.77 -10.16 2.56
CA PRO A 477 27.80 -9.59 3.42
C PRO A 477 28.57 -10.66 4.21
N GLU A 478 29.88 -10.46 4.37
CA GLU A 478 30.72 -11.34 5.17
C GLU A 478 30.45 -11.16 6.67
N GLY A 479 30.68 -12.21 7.47
CA GLY A 479 30.66 -12.12 8.94
C GLY A 479 29.28 -11.94 9.58
N LEU A 480 28.19 -12.16 8.84
CA LEU A 480 26.84 -12.05 9.40
C LEU A 480 26.64 -13.05 10.56
N PRO A 481 26.05 -12.62 11.70
CA PRO A 481 25.70 -13.53 12.78
C PRO A 481 24.66 -14.54 12.30
N VAL A 482 24.72 -15.75 12.86
CA VAL A 482 23.76 -16.82 12.58
C VAL A 482 22.74 -16.89 13.70
N ARG A 483 21.46 -16.83 13.35
CA ARG A 483 20.33 -17.07 14.25
C ARG A 483 19.69 -18.42 13.93
N ARG A 484 19.18 -19.10 14.94
CA ARG A 484 18.39 -20.32 14.75
C ARG A 484 16.93 -19.97 14.48
N LEU A 485 16.35 -20.53 13.43
CA LEU A 485 14.95 -20.28 13.05
C LEU A 485 13.99 -20.61 14.18
N GLU A 486 14.26 -21.68 14.94
CA GLU A 486 13.41 -22.14 16.04
C GLU A 486 13.45 -21.21 17.26
N TYR A 487 14.42 -20.29 17.34
CA TYR A 487 14.60 -19.38 18.48
C TYR A 487 14.13 -17.96 18.16
N LEU A 488 13.57 -17.72 16.96
CA LEU A 488 12.92 -16.44 16.68
C LEU A 488 11.68 -16.28 17.57
N PRO A 489 11.31 -15.05 17.95
CA PRO A 489 10.21 -14.81 18.87
C PRO A 489 8.88 -15.38 18.36
N ASP A 490 8.06 -15.89 19.27
CA ASP A 490 6.70 -16.35 18.98
C ASP A 490 5.75 -15.84 20.05
N TYR A 491 4.86 -14.95 19.64
CA TYR A 491 3.81 -14.34 20.45
C TYR A 491 2.42 -14.81 20.01
N SER A 492 2.34 -15.80 19.13
CA SER A 492 1.07 -16.34 18.67
C SER A 492 0.30 -16.99 19.81
N THR A 493 -1.02 -16.97 19.70
CA THR A 493 -1.95 -17.49 20.72
C THR A 493 -2.51 -18.86 20.35
N GLY A 494 -2.26 -19.31 19.12
CA GLY A 494 -2.87 -20.51 18.54
C GLY A 494 -4.31 -20.31 18.09
N SER A 495 -4.83 -19.07 18.08
CA SER A 495 -6.15 -18.71 17.55
C SER A 495 -6.10 -17.35 16.86
N ALA A 496 -6.82 -17.18 15.75
CA ALA A 496 -6.85 -15.89 15.07
C ALA A 496 -7.52 -14.82 15.94
N GLU A 497 -8.53 -15.18 16.72
CA GLU A 497 -9.22 -14.27 17.64
C GLU A 497 -8.27 -13.75 18.73
N GLY A 498 -7.44 -14.60 19.33
CA GLY A 498 -6.42 -14.19 20.29
C GLY A 498 -5.30 -13.36 19.66
N ASP A 499 -4.88 -13.70 18.44
CA ASP A 499 -3.85 -12.95 17.72
C ASP A 499 -4.32 -11.53 17.36
N VAL A 500 -5.60 -11.36 16.97
CA VAL A 500 -6.22 -10.03 16.81
C VAL A 500 -6.20 -9.26 18.13
N MET A 501 -6.53 -9.88 19.27
CA MET A 501 -6.48 -9.21 20.57
C MET A 501 -5.08 -8.69 20.91
N VAL A 502 -4.03 -9.48 20.64
CA VAL A 502 -2.64 -9.05 20.86
C VAL A 502 -2.31 -7.87 19.95
N LEU A 503 -2.56 -7.97 18.65
CA LEU A 503 -2.23 -6.92 17.68
C LEU A 503 -3.01 -5.62 17.93
N GLU A 504 -4.33 -5.69 18.12
CA GLU A 504 -5.17 -4.52 18.41
C GLU A 504 -4.74 -3.85 19.73
N LYS A 505 -4.48 -4.63 20.79
CA LYS A 505 -4.04 -4.07 22.08
C LYS A 505 -2.64 -3.48 22.00
N THR A 506 -1.72 -4.07 21.23
CA THR A 506 -0.40 -3.48 20.95
C THR A 506 -0.53 -2.14 20.25
N LEU A 507 -1.32 -2.05 19.18
CA LEU A 507 -1.51 -0.78 18.46
C LEU A 507 -2.16 0.27 19.37
N MET A 508 -3.26 -0.06 20.05
CA MET A 508 -4.03 0.88 20.86
C MET A 508 -3.25 1.38 22.08
N THR A 509 -2.45 0.52 22.72
CA THR A 509 -1.59 0.92 23.85
C THR A 509 -0.54 1.93 23.41
N ASN A 510 -0.11 1.87 22.14
CA ASN A 510 0.84 2.80 21.54
C ASN A 510 0.17 3.99 20.84
N GLY A 511 -1.13 4.22 21.08
CA GLY A 511 -1.87 5.37 20.55
C GLY A 511 -2.42 5.20 19.13
N TYR A 512 -2.31 4.00 18.55
CA TYR A 512 -2.81 3.71 17.20
C TYR A 512 -4.12 2.91 17.28
N THR A 513 -5.24 3.51 16.87
CA THR A 513 -6.52 2.79 16.85
C THR A 513 -6.79 2.24 15.45
N PRO A 514 -6.76 0.91 15.24
CA PRO A 514 -7.06 0.34 13.92
C PRO A 514 -8.54 0.50 13.58
N ALA A 515 -8.83 0.71 12.31
CA ALA A 515 -10.17 0.71 11.73
C ALA A 515 -10.24 -0.30 10.58
N TYR A 516 -11.40 -0.88 10.37
CA TYR A 516 -11.60 -1.96 9.42
C TYR A 516 -12.83 -1.70 8.55
N ALA A 517 -12.69 -1.96 7.25
CA ALA A 517 -13.80 -2.11 6.34
C ALA A 517 -14.03 -3.58 6.02
N ASP A 518 -15.21 -4.11 6.33
CA ASP A 518 -15.63 -5.45 5.92
C ASP A 518 -16.02 -5.45 4.43
N LEU A 519 -15.20 -6.12 3.63
CA LEU A 519 -15.34 -6.23 2.18
C LEU A 519 -15.91 -7.59 1.76
N THR A 520 -16.51 -8.34 2.68
CA THR A 520 -17.15 -9.62 2.37
C THR A 520 -18.23 -9.42 1.31
N ARG A 521 -18.08 -10.03 0.14
CA ARG A 521 -19.08 -9.96 -0.92
C ARG A 521 -20.20 -10.97 -0.76
N LYS A 522 -21.42 -10.61 -1.18
CA LYS A 522 -22.60 -11.50 -1.16
C LYS A 522 -22.42 -12.75 -2.03
N ASP A 523 -21.69 -12.62 -3.14
CA ASP A 523 -21.46 -13.69 -4.12
C ASP A 523 -20.29 -14.61 -3.74
N LEU A 524 -19.27 -14.11 -3.04
CA LEU A 524 -18.14 -14.92 -2.58
C LEU A 524 -18.36 -15.55 -1.20
N ASN A 525 -18.95 -14.81 -0.25
CA ASN A 525 -19.05 -15.21 1.16
C ASN A 525 -17.70 -15.65 1.78
N ILE A 526 -16.62 -15.01 1.31
CA ILE A 526 -15.27 -15.14 1.88
C ILE A 526 -15.01 -13.84 2.66
N PRO A 527 -14.66 -13.94 3.96
CA PRO A 527 -14.23 -12.78 4.73
C PRO A 527 -13.07 -12.05 4.06
N VAL A 528 -13.28 -10.77 3.77
CA VAL A 528 -12.24 -9.85 3.31
C VAL A 528 -12.33 -8.58 4.13
N THR A 529 -11.19 -8.02 4.52
CA THR A 529 -11.12 -6.73 5.22
C THR A 529 -10.07 -5.84 4.60
N ARG A 530 -10.27 -4.52 4.69
CA ARG A 530 -9.18 -3.54 4.66
C ARG A 530 -8.94 -3.06 6.09
N ALA A 531 -7.72 -3.11 6.60
CA ALA A 531 -7.31 -2.44 7.82
C ALA A 531 -6.65 -1.09 7.51
N ILE A 532 -6.98 -0.06 8.28
CA ILE A 532 -6.33 1.25 8.28
C ILE A 532 -5.89 1.54 9.70
N VAL A 533 -4.64 1.94 9.87
CA VAL A 533 -4.09 2.29 11.18
C VAL A 533 -3.56 3.73 11.11
N PRO A 534 -4.40 4.75 11.40
CA PRO A 534 -3.95 6.14 11.45
C PRO A 534 -2.72 6.27 12.37
N GLY A 535 -1.74 7.05 11.94
CA GLY A 535 -0.44 7.22 12.59
C GLY A 535 0.68 6.31 12.05
N LEU A 536 0.35 5.16 11.46
CA LEU A 536 1.32 4.33 10.72
C LEU A 536 1.41 4.77 9.25
N GLU A 537 2.51 4.42 8.58
CA GLU A 537 2.69 4.75 7.16
C GLU A 537 1.71 3.94 6.28
N ILE A 538 0.94 4.65 5.45
CA ILE A 538 -0.04 4.03 4.55
C ILE A 538 0.56 3.70 3.16
N ILE A 539 1.64 4.39 2.79
CA ILE A 539 2.41 4.19 1.55
C ILE A 539 3.87 3.96 1.95
N SER A 540 4.41 2.80 1.61
CA SER A 540 5.82 2.44 1.88
C SER A 540 6.75 2.69 0.71
N ASP A 541 6.20 2.88 -0.48
CA ASP A 541 6.97 3.13 -1.70
C ASP A 541 7.20 4.64 -1.83
N PHE A 542 8.45 5.06 -1.65
CA PHE A 542 8.77 6.48 -1.72
C PHE A 542 8.71 7.00 -3.15
N ASP A 543 8.03 8.11 -3.30
CA ASP A 543 7.97 8.92 -4.51
C ASP A 543 8.41 10.37 -4.24
N HIS A 544 8.18 11.29 -5.17
CA HIS A 544 8.56 12.69 -5.00
C HIS A 544 7.57 13.53 -4.17
N TYR A 545 6.39 12.99 -3.85
CA TYR A 545 5.41 13.61 -2.95
C TYR A 545 5.62 13.18 -1.49
N SER A 546 6.22 12.01 -1.30
CA SER A 546 6.51 11.40 -0.01
C SER A 546 7.14 12.36 1.01
N ARG A 547 6.76 12.13 2.28
CA ARG A 547 7.09 12.98 3.41
C ARG A 547 7.86 12.17 4.44
N VAL A 548 9.05 12.64 4.82
CA VAL A 548 9.76 12.11 6.00
C VAL A 548 8.83 12.15 7.21
N SER A 549 8.70 11.03 7.91
CA SER A 549 7.96 10.96 9.16
C SER A 549 8.83 11.14 10.39
N PRO A 550 8.25 11.59 11.51
CA PRO A 550 9.00 11.71 12.76
C PRO A 550 9.63 10.38 13.19
N ARG A 551 8.94 9.26 12.99
CA ARG A 551 9.46 7.92 13.30
C ARG A 551 10.68 7.55 12.45
N LEU A 552 10.61 7.75 11.13
CA LEU A 552 11.75 7.53 10.23
C LEU A 552 12.96 8.40 10.60
N PHE A 553 12.73 9.70 10.85
CA PHE A 553 13.82 10.62 11.21
C PHE A 553 14.42 10.31 12.58
N ARG A 554 13.59 9.95 13.58
CA ARG A 554 14.06 9.49 14.89
C ARG A 554 14.91 8.22 14.78
N ASN A 555 14.50 7.27 13.93
CA ASN A 555 15.26 6.05 13.68
C ASN A 555 16.62 6.38 13.05
N TYR A 556 16.66 7.32 12.10
CA TYR A 556 17.92 7.84 11.55
C TYR A 556 18.84 8.42 12.62
N LEU A 557 18.34 9.28 13.49
CA LEU A 557 19.15 9.88 14.55
C LEU A 557 19.65 8.82 15.55
N THR A 558 18.82 7.83 15.88
CA THR A 558 19.17 6.76 16.82
C THR A 558 20.29 5.84 16.29
N MET A 559 20.40 5.64 14.97
CA MET A 559 21.49 4.85 14.38
C MET A 559 22.90 5.41 14.64
N PHE A 560 23.02 6.68 15.04
CA PHE A 560 24.31 7.34 15.28
C PHE A 560 24.51 7.80 16.73
N LYS A 561 23.63 7.37 17.64
CA LYS A 561 23.80 7.53 19.09
C LYS A 561 24.54 6.32 19.65
#